data_AF-A0A3D4X6W0-F1
#
_entry.id   AF-A0A3D4X6W0-F1
#
_cell.length_a   1.000
_cell.length_b   1.000
_cell.length_c   1.000
_cell.angle_alpha   90.00
_cell.angle_beta   90.00
_cell.angle_gamma   90.00
#
_symmetry.space_group_name_H-M   'P 1'
#
loop_
_entity.id
_entity.type
_entity.pdbx_description
1 polymer ?
#
loop_
_entity_poly.entity_id
_entity_poly.type
_entity_poly.pdbx_seq_one_letter_code
_entity_poly.pdbx_strand_id
1 'polypeptide(L)'
;MVQKTSKYARILCDLPVTEEQVQKMREDFAGNPLMQAALMDPSVSLEEKEGVINRLFSGELRSFLCRLAEDGMMGRVGEICDGFLKLRDERNQIKHAVLTCVHEPTEEQLDKIKKFILIQFGSKEARIEVKKDEGLIGGFVLDVDDKHYDWSLKGRMEDLGRSMHRRARTLGADGDPDAVISILKEEIRNYNFDGSSQEIGTVVRFGDGIATVHGMDHAMYGEVVVFDTGVKGMVQDIRHESIGCILLGSEKGIKAGTKVTCTGRKAGVPVSDEYLGRVINALGEPIDGRGVINADKYLPIEREAPGIADRKSVSVPLETGILSIDSMFPIGRGQREL
;
A
#
# COMPACT_ATOMS: atom_id res chain seq x y z
N MET A 1 19.53 -17.26 -9.62
CA MET A 1 18.70 -18.17 -10.45
C MET A 1 17.44 -17.48 -10.98
N VAL A 2 16.67 -16.75 -10.15
CA VAL A 2 15.45 -16.00 -10.56
C VAL A 2 15.67 -15.05 -11.75
N GLN A 3 16.85 -14.41 -11.84
CA GLN A 3 17.21 -13.53 -12.96
C GLN A 3 17.21 -14.23 -14.33
N LYS A 4 17.60 -15.52 -14.39
CA LYS A 4 17.64 -16.26 -15.66
C LYS A 4 16.23 -16.54 -16.18
N THR A 5 15.30 -16.97 -15.31
CA THR A 5 13.90 -17.23 -15.69
C THR A 5 13.24 -15.97 -16.26
N SER A 6 13.43 -14.79 -15.63
CA SER A 6 12.87 -13.53 -16.16
C SER A 6 13.45 -13.15 -17.53
N LYS A 7 14.71 -13.50 -17.80
CA LYS A 7 15.37 -13.25 -19.09
C LYS A 7 14.70 -14.07 -20.21
N TYR A 8 14.43 -15.35 -19.98
CA TYR A 8 13.74 -16.18 -20.98
C TYR A 8 12.28 -15.80 -21.15
N ALA A 9 11.60 -15.35 -20.10
CA ALA A 9 10.25 -14.80 -20.21
C ALA A 9 10.22 -13.57 -21.12
N ARG A 10 11.20 -12.66 -21.01
CA ARG A 10 11.35 -11.52 -21.94
C ARG A 10 11.64 -11.95 -23.37
N ILE A 11 12.55 -12.91 -23.57
CA ILE A 11 12.83 -13.46 -24.91
C ILE A 11 11.55 -14.04 -25.52
N LEU A 12 10.76 -14.79 -24.74
CA LEU A 12 9.48 -15.33 -25.20
C LEU A 12 8.48 -14.23 -25.55
N CYS A 13 8.48 -13.09 -24.85
CA CYS A 13 7.66 -11.91 -25.18
C CYS A 13 8.10 -11.18 -26.46
N ASP A 14 9.35 -11.34 -26.90
CA ASP A 14 9.88 -10.72 -28.11
C ASP A 14 9.66 -11.57 -29.37
N LEU A 15 9.34 -12.85 -29.20
CA LEU A 15 8.98 -13.75 -30.30
C LEU A 15 7.53 -13.48 -30.75
N PRO A 16 7.21 -13.49 -32.07
CA PRO A 16 5.84 -13.48 -32.59
C PRO A 16 5.04 -14.75 -32.28
N VAL A 17 4.83 -15.04 -31.00
CA VAL A 17 4.02 -16.17 -30.50
C VAL A 17 2.73 -15.67 -29.81
N THR A 18 1.62 -16.37 -30.01
CA THR A 18 0.33 -16.03 -29.39
C THR A 18 0.21 -16.59 -27.96
N GLU A 19 -0.68 -16.02 -27.14
CA GLU A 19 -0.95 -16.51 -25.79
C GLU A 19 -1.45 -17.95 -25.81
N GLU A 20 -2.32 -18.28 -26.78
CA GLU A 20 -2.83 -19.63 -27.03
C GLU A 20 -1.69 -20.62 -27.32
N GLN A 21 -0.68 -20.22 -28.08
CA GLN A 21 0.48 -21.07 -28.39
C GLN A 21 1.33 -21.35 -27.15
N VAL A 22 1.53 -20.35 -26.29
CA VAL A 22 2.30 -20.52 -25.04
C VAL A 22 1.51 -21.32 -24.00
N GLN A 23 0.19 -21.11 -23.92
CA GLN A 23 -0.68 -21.87 -23.03
C GLN A 23 -0.76 -23.33 -23.46
N LYS A 24 -0.89 -23.59 -24.76
CA LYS A 24 -0.84 -24.95 -25.32
C LYS A 24 0.51 -25.62 -25.04
N MET A 25 1.63 -24.91 -25.20
CA MET A 25 2.93 -25.42 -24.80
C MET A 25 2.97 -25.78 -23.31
N ARG A 26 2.41 -24.95 -22.43
CA ARG A 26 2.32 -25.25 -20.98
C ARG A 26 1.50 -26.51 -20.72
N GLU A 27 0.36 -26.66 -21.39
CA GLU A 27 -0.50 -27.83 -21.30
C GLU A 27 0.18 -29.09 -21.82
N ASP A 28 0.87 -29.02 -22.96
CA ASP A 28 1.63 -30.13 -23.53
C ASP A 28 2.77 -30.58 -22.59
N PHE A 29 3.42 -29.63 -21.93
CA PHE A 29 4.43 -29.92 -20.90
C PHE A 29 3.81 -30.50 -19.62
N ALA A 30 2.64 -30.04 -19.19
CA ALA A 30 1.99 -30.56 -17.98
C ALA A 30 1.30 -31.92 -18.20
N GLY A 31 0.77 -32.15 -19.41
CA GLY A 31 0.00 -33.32 -19.77
C GLY A 31 0.83 -34.55 -20.15
N ASN A 32 2.14 -34.40 -20.36
CA ASN A 32 3.04 -35.50 -20.73
C ASN A 32 4.24 -35.64 -19.77
N PRO A 33 4.08 -36.41 -18.68
CA PRO A 33 5.14 -36.64 -17.70
C PRO A 33 6.39 -37.32 -18.28
N LEU A 34 6.21 -38.18 -19.29
CA LEU A 34 7.31 -38.88 -19.96
C LEU A 34 8.16 -37.91 -20.77
N MET A 35 7.54 -36.94 -21.44
CA MET A 35 8.24 -35.89 -22.18
C MET A 35 9.02 -34.99 -21.21
N GLN A 36 8.43 -34.58 -20.10
CA GLN A 36 9.14 -33.81 -19.08
C GLN A 36 10.36 -34.55 -18.54
N ALA A 37 10.18 -35.82 -18.15
CA ALA A 37 11.27 -36.64 -17.64
C ALA A 37 12.42 -36.73 -18.66
N ALA A 38 12.11 -37.00 -19.94
CA ALA A 38 13.12 -37.10 -20.99
C ALA A 38 13.88 -35.78 -21.25
N LEU A 39 13.19 -34.64 -21.22
CA LEU A 39 13.80 -33.34 -21.47
C LEU A 39 14.57 -32.80 -20.25
N MET A 40 14.18 -33.18 -19.04
CA MET A 40 14.83 -32.79 -17.79
C MET A 40 15.99 -33.71 -17.38
N ASP A 41 16.07 -34.93 -17.92
CA ASP A 41 17.13 -35.89 -17.59
C ASP A 41 18.50 -35.40 -18.11
N PRO A 42 19.50 -35.18 -17.23
CA PRO A 42 20.82 -34.73 -17.64
C PRO A 42 21.65 -35.82 -18.35
N SER A 43 21.24 -37.09 -18.29
CA SER A 43 21.89 -38.21 -18.99
C SER A 43 21.49 -38.32 -20.47
N VAL A 44 20.40 -37.67 -20.87
CA VAL A 44 19.95 -37.60 -22.27
C VAL A 44 20.75 -36.53 -23.00
N SER A 45 21.31 -36.90 -24.16
CA SER A 45 22.12 -35.99 -24.96
C SER A 45 21.30 -34.82 -25.53
N LEU A 46 21.98 -33.71 -25.83
CA LEU A 46 21.34 -32.53 -26.44
C LEU A 46 20.65 -32.87 -27.77
N GLU A 47 21.29 -33.70 -28.61
CA GLU A 47 20.74 -34.14 -29.90
C GLU A 47 19.42 -34.92 -29.73
N GLU A 48 19.32 -35.77 -28.72
CA GLU A 48 18.10 -36.53 -28.42
C GLU A 48 16.97 -35.61 -27.92
N LYS A 49 17.31 -34.62 -27.08
CA LYS A 49 16.34 -33.60 -26.60
C LYS A 49 15.83 -32.74 -27.75
N GLU A 50 16.71 -32.27 -28.62
CA GLU A 50 16.32 -31.53 -29.82
C GLU A 50 15.47 -32.38 -30.76
N GLY A 51 15.78 -33.68 -30.91
CA GLY A 51 14.97 -34.61 -31.68
C GLY A 51 13.53 -34.73 -31.18
N VAL A 52 13.33 -34.74 -29.86
CA VAL A 52 11.99 -34.73 -29.23
C VAL A 52 11.30 -33.39 -29.46
N ILE A 53 11.98 -32.27 -29.22
CA ILE A 53 11.42 -30.91 -29.39
C ILE A 53 11.01 -30.67 -30.85
N ASN A 54 11.84 -31.07 -31.81
CA ASN A 54 11.61 -30.89 -33.24
C ASN A 54 10.40 -31.67 -33.78
N ARG A 55 10.01 -32.76 -33.10
CA ARG A 55 8.84 -33.57 -33.48
C ARG A 55 7.53 -33.03 -32.90
N LEU A 56 7.60 -32.37 -31.74
CA LEU A 56 6.43 -31.95 -30.98
C LEU A 56 6.08 -30.47 -31.21
N PHE A 57 7.08 -29.62 -31.45
CA PHE A 57 6.90 -28.19 -31.58
C PHE A 57 7.41 -27.68 -32.93
N SER A 58 6.71 -26.69 -33.49
CA SER A 58 7.03 -26.08 -34.77
C SER A 58 7.31 -24.59 -34.64
N GLY A 59 8.06 -24.03 -35.60
CA GLY A 59 8.27 -22.59 -35.71
C GLY A 59 9.17 -22.02 -34.60
N GLU A 60 8.77 -20.89 -34.03
CA GLU A 60 9.61 -20.16 -33.08
C GLU A 60 9.66 -20.77 -31.68
N LEU A 61 8.57 -21.42 -31.23
CA LEU A 61 8.57 -22.15 -29.95
C LEU A 61 9.60 -23.28 -29.95
N ARG A 62 9.82 -23.92 -31.10
CA ARG A 62 10.86 -24.95 -31.26
C ARG A 62 12.25 -24.38 -31.02
N SER A 63 12.59 -23.28 -31.71
CA SER A 63 13.88 -22.60 -31.57
C SER A 63 14.10 -22.11 -30.13
N PHE A 64 13.04 -21.64 -29.47
CA PHE A 64 13.07 -21.24 -28.07
C PHE A 64 13.32 -22.42 -27.12
N LEU A 65 12.61 -23.54 -27.32
CA LEU A 65 12.75 -24.74 -26.50
C LEU A 65 14.11 -25.43 -26.67
N CYS A 66 14.67 -25.48 -27.89
CA CYS A 66 16.03 -25.98 -28.10
C CYS A 66 17.05 -25.14 -27.32
N ARG A 67 16.91 -23.81 -27.36
CA ARG A 67 17.78 -22.90 -26.59
C ARG A 67 17.62 -23.08 -25.08
N LEU A 68 16.39 -23.33 -24.60
CA LEU A 68 16.15 -23.67 -23.19
C LEU A 68 16.75 -25.02 -22.79
N ALA A 69 16.80 -25.98 -23.70
CA ALA A 69 17.42 -27.28 -23.47
C ALA A 69 18.96 -27.17 -23.40
N GLU A 70 19.59 -26.39 -24.29
CA GLU A 70 21.02 -26.05 -24.24
C GLU A 70 21.40 -25.41 -22.91
N ASP A 71 20.58 -24.47 -22.43
CA ASP A 71 20.83 -23.74 -21.20
C ASP A 71 20.42 -24.50 -19.92
N GLY A 72 19.91 -25.74 -20.04
CA GLY A 72 19.51 -26.59 -18.92
C GLY A 72 18.30 -26.07 -18.14
N MET A 73 17.44 -25.25 -18.76
CA MET A 73 16.33 -24.54 -18.12
C MET A 73 14.96 -25.22 -18.34
N MET A 74 14.93 -26.42 -18.92
CA MET A 74 13.69 -27.16 -19.22
C MET A 74 12.83 -27.44 -17.97
N GLY A 75 13.46 -27.57 -16.80
CA GLY A 75 12.76 -27.70 -15.51
C GLY A 75 11.89 -26.51 -15.10
N ARG A 76 12.05 -25.36 -15.76
CA ARG A 76 11.41 -24.09 -15.38
C ARG A 76 10.47 -23.54 -16.44
N VAL A 77 10.08 -24.33 -17.43
CA VAL A 77 9.17 -23.89 -18.50
C VAL A 77 7.88 -23.30 -17.93
N GLY A 78 7.30 -23.91 -16.88
CA GLY A 78 6.13 -23.37 -16.19
C GLY A 78 6.33 -21.96 -15.62
N GLU A 79 7.43 -21.74 -14.89
CA GLU A 79 7.79 -20.42 -14.33
C GLU A 79 8.01 -19.38 -15.45
N ILE A 80 8.56 -19.80 -16.59
CA ILE A 80 8.80 -18.92 -17.75
C ILE A 80 7.48 -18.53 -18.42
N CYS A 81 6.54 -19.45 -18.55
CA CYS A 81 5.19 -19.17 -19.06
C CYS A 81 4.43 -18.21 -18.14
N ASP A 82 4.49 -18.41 -16.83
CA ASP A 82 3.88 -17.50 -15.85
C ASP A 82 4.51 -16.09 -15.94
N GLY A 83 5.84 -16.02 -16.08
CA GLY A 83 6.55 -14.76 -16.32
C GLY A 83 6.18 -14.08 -17.64
N PHE A 84 5.98 -14.86 -18.71
CA PHE A 84 5.53 -14.34 -20.01
C PHE A 84 4.13 -13.75 -19.93
N LEU A 85 3.19 -14.43 -19.27
CA LEU A 85 1.83 -13.92 -19.08
C LEU A 85 1.85 -12.61 -18.30
N LYS A 86 2.62 -12.54 -17.20
CA LYS A 86 2.75 -11.31 -16.40
C LYS A 86 3.35 -10.15 -17.21
N LEU A 87 4.45 -10.37 -17.93
CA LEU A 87 5.10 -9.35 -18.77
C LEU A 87 4.24 -8.93 -19.97
N ARG A 88 3.45 -9.85 -20.52
CA ARG A 88 2.53 -9.57 -21.63
C ARG A 88 1.30 -8.81 -21.14
N ASP A 89 0.76 -9.14 -19.97
CA ASP A 89 -0.31 -8.38 -19.32
C ASP A 89 0.15 -6.94 -19.04
N GLU A 90 1.37 -6.76 -18.53
CA GLU A 90 2.01 -5.44 -18.37
C GLU A 90 2.15 -4.70 -19.71
N ARG A 91 2.59 -5.38 -20.79
CA ARG A 91 2.76 -4.81 -22.14
C ARG A 91 1.44 -4.49 -22.85
N ASN A 92 0.39 -5.26 -22.58
CA ASN A 92 -0.95 -5.09 -23.14
C ASN A 92 -1.85 -4.18 -22.30
N GLN A 93 -1.35 -3.67 -21.16
CA GLN A 93 -2.12 -2.85 -20.21
C GLN A 93 -3.39 -3.56 -19.72
N ILE A 94 -3.29 -4.86 -19.43
CA ILE A 94 -4.38 -5.62 -18.82
C ILE A 94 -4.23 -5.50 -17.31
N LYS A 95 -5.24 -4.92 -16.64
CA LYS A 95 -5.23 -4.79 -15.17
C LYS A 95 -6.03 -5.91 -14.52
N HIS A 96 -5.44 -6.51 -13.49
CA HIS A 96 -6.11 -7.47 -12.64
C HIS A 96 -6.71 -6.74 -11.43
N ALA A 97 -7.99 -7.00 -11.18
CA ALA A 97 -8.74 -6.38 -10.11
C ALA A 97 -9.47 -7.44 -9.30
N VAL A 98 -9.45 -7.30 -7.98
CA VAL A 98 -10.22 -8.16 -7.07
C VAL A 98 -11.41 -7.36 -6.56
N LEU A 99 -12.61 -7.83 -6.86
CA LEU A 99 -13.86 -7.24 -6.39
C LEU A 99 -14.42 -8.09 -5.26
N THR A 100 -14.45 -7.54 -4.06
CA THR A 100 -15.03 -8.20 -2.89
C THR A 100 -16.45 -7.69 -2.64
N CYS A 101 -17.42 -8.59 -2.54
CA CYS A 101 -18.84 -8.24 -2.39
C CYS A 101 -19.66 -9.30 -1.63
N VAL A 102 -20.76 -8.88 -1.02
CA VAL A 102 -21.71 -9.76 -0.30
C VAL A 102 -22.63 -10.51 -1.27
N HIS A 103 -23.13 -9.80 -2.27
CA HIS A 103 -23.99 -10.33 -3.33
C HIS A 103 -23.28 -10.20 -4.67
N GLU A 104 -23.53 -11.15 -5.56
CA GLU A 104 -22.97 -11.08 -6.91
C GLU A 104 -23.42 -9.78 -7.58
N PRO A 105 -22.46 -8.99 -8.11
CA PRO A 105 -22.77 -7.76 -8.81
C PRO A 105 -23.58 -8.06 -10.06
N THR A 106 -24.56 -7.22 -10.38
CA THR A 106 -25.25 -7.31 -11.66
C THR A 106 -24.32 -6.98 -12.83
N GLU A 107 -24.64 -7.45 -14.04
CA GLU A 107 -23.85 -7.16 -15.24
C GLU A 107 -23.63 -5.66 -15.46
N GLU A 108 -24.64 -4.83 -15.16
CA GLU A 108 -24.52 -3.36 -15.23
C GLU A 108 -23.51 -2.79 -14.22
N GLN A 109 -23.42 -3.37 -13.03
CA GLN A 109 -22.45 -2.95 -12.01
C GLN A 109 -21.03 -3.35 -12.41
N LEU A 110 -20.86 -4.56 -12.93
CA LEU A 110 -19.58 -5.03 -13.47
C LEU A 110 -19.11 -4.17 -14.65
N ASP A 111 -20.00 -3.77 -15.55
CA ASP A 111 -19.65 -2.91 -16.69
C ASP A 111 -19.23 -1.50 -16.23
N LYS A 112 -19.91 -0.94 -15.23
CA LYS A 112 -19.49 0.34 -14.60
C LYS A 112 -18.13 0.24 -13.94
N ILE A 113 -17.85 -0.85 -13.21
CA ILE A 113 -16.57 -1.08 -12.55
C ILE A 113 -15.45 -1.28 -13.58
N LYS A 114 -15.71 -2.06 -14.65
CA LYS A 114 -14.75 -2.20 -15.75
C LYS A 114 -14.44 -0.85 -16.40
N LYS A 115 -15.46 -0.06 -16.73
CA LYS A 115 -15.27 1.31 -17.28
C LYS A 115 -14.45 2.19 -16.33
N PHE A 116 -14.71 2.12 -15.02
CA PHE A 116 -13.94 2.84 -14.02
C PHE A 116 -12.46 2.45 -14.04
N ILE A 117 -12.15 1.15 -14.07
CA ILE A 117 -10.76 0.66 -14.11
C ILE A 117 -10.06 1.12 -15.39
N LEU A 118 -10.72 0.99 -16.55
CA LEU A 118 -10.17 1.39 -17.85
C LEU A 118 -9.82 2.88 -17.88
N ILE A 119 -10.72 3.74 -17.39
CA ILE A 119 -10.52 5.19 -17.35
C ILE A 119 -9.42 5.55 -16.34
N GLN A 120 -9.50 5.00 -15.12
CA GLN A 120 -8.68 5.47 -14.01
C GLN A 120 -7.25 4.96 -14.04
N PHE A 121 -7.01 3.82 -14.69
CA PHE A 121 -5.69 3.22 -14.84
C PHE A 121 -5.18 3.23 -16.29
N GLY A 122 -5.90 3.87 -17.22
CA GLY A 122 -5.50 3.98 -18.64
C GLY A 122 -5.28 2.62 -19.31
N SER A 123 -6.08 1.63 -18.94
CA SER A 123 -5.90 0.22 -19.31
C SER A 123 -6.75 -0.16 -20.51
N LYS A 124 -6.33 -1.15 -21.31
CA LYS A 124 -7.10 -1.61 -22.49
C LYS A 124 -8.12 -2.68 -22.12
N GLU A 125 -7.83 -3.47 -21.09
CA GLU A 125 -8.68 -4.54 -20.61
C GLU A 125 -8.56 -4.68 -19.09
N ALA A 126 -9.63 -5.12 -18.43
CA ALA A 126 -9.65 -5.35 -16.99
C ALA A 126 -10.22 -6.75 -16.69
N ARG A 127 -9.40 -7.61 -16.07
CA ARG A 127 -9.80 -8.93 -15.57
C ARG A 127 -10.22 -8.75 -14.10
N ILE A 128 -11.50 -8.99 -13.82
CA ILE A 128 -12.07 -8.85 -12.47
C ILE A 128 -12.31 -10.24 -11.89
N GLU A 129 -11.65 -10.55 -10.79
CA GLU A 129 -11.95 -11.72 -9.96
C GLU A 129 -12.93 -11.31 -8.86
N VAL A 130 -14.07 -12.01 -8.76
CA VAL A 130 -15.10 -11.70 -7.76
C VAL A 130 -14.94 -12.62 -6.56
N LYS A 131 -14.69 -12.04 -5.39
CA LYS A 131 -14.57 -12.75 -4.11
C LYS A 131 -15.78 -12.45 -3.23
N LYS A 132 -16.38 -13.48 -2.65
CA LYS A 132 -17.47 -13.32 -1.67
C LYS A 132 -16.90 -13.17 -0.26
N ASP A 133 -17.33 -12.14 0.44
CA ASP A 133 -17.02 -11.91 1.86
C ASP A 133 -18.30 -11.59 2.63
N GLU A 134 -18.71 -12.50 3.51
CA GLU A 134 -19.90 -12.38 4.35
C GLU A 134 -19.73 -11.36 5.50
N GLY A 135 -18.50 -10.91 5.77
CA GLY A 135 -18.21 -9.89 6.78
C GLY A 135 -18.58 -8.47 6.34
N LEU A 136 -18.89 -8.26 5.06
CA LEU A 136 -19.37 -6.99 4.54
C LEU A 136 -20.88 -6.85 4.82
N ILE A 137 -21.30 -5.68 5.32
CA ILE A 137 -22.72 -5.37 5.59
C ILE A 137 -23.46 -5.07 4.26
N GLY A 138 -22.71 -4.69 3.22
CA GLY A 138 -23.19 -4.41 1.86
C GLY A 138 -22.21 -3.49 1.10
N GLY A 139 -22.41 -3.36 -0.21
CA GLY A 139 -21.54 -2.58 -1.10
C GLY A 139 -20.39 -3.40 -1.71
N PHE A 140 -19.39 -2.70 -2.27
CA PHE A 140 -18.29 -3.30 -3.02
C PHE A 140 -16.95 -2.77 -2.53
N VAL A 141 -15.95 -3.64 -2.48
CA VAL A 141 -14.57 -3.26 -2.24
C VAL A 141 -13.77 -3.67 -3.46
N LEU A 142 -13.05 -2.73 -4.05
CA LEU A 142 -12.28 -2.94 -5.27
C LEU A 142 -10.80 -2.73 -4.98
N ASP A 143 -10.02 -3.79 -5.12
CA ASP A 143 -8.56 -3.77 -5.05
C ASP A 143 -8.01 -3.85 -6.49
N VAL A 144 -7.25 -2.85 -6.92
CA VAL A 144 -6.54 -2.83 -8.22
C VAL A 144 -5.10 -2.42 -7.97
N ASP A 145 -4.16 -3.33 -8.24
CA ASP A 145 -2.75 -3.19 -7.86
C ASP A 145 -2.63 -2.79 -6.37
N ASP A 146 -2.10 -1.60 -6.09
CA ASP A 146 -1.92 -1.04 -4.74
C ASP A 146 -3.05 -0.08 -4.32
N LYS A 147 -4.06 0.10 -5.16
CA LYS A 147 -5.18 1.01 -4.87
C LYS A 147 -6.39 0.25 -4.38
N HIS A 148 -6.87 0.66 -3.21
CA HIS A 148 -8.06 0.17 -2.57
C HIS A 148 -9.18 1.20 -2.65
N TYR A 149 -10.31 0.79 -3.19
CA TYR A 149 -11.53 1.57 -3.23
C TYR A 149 -12.58 0.85 -2.36
N ASP A 150 -12.77 1.36 -1.15
CA ASP A 150 -13.80 0.86 -0.27
C ASP A 150 -15.11 1.62 -0.52
N TRP A 151 -16.02 1.02 -1.29
CA TRP A 151 -17.39 1.51 -1.47
C TRP A 151 -18.40 0.74 -0.61
N SER A 152 -17.92 0.02 0.41
CA SER A 152 -18.77 -0.74 1.32
C SER A 152 -19.54 0.18 2.27
N LEU A 153 -20.68 -0.32 2.74
CA LEU A 153 -21.48 0.32 3.79
C LEU A 153 -20.69 0.50 5.09
N LYS A 154 -19.80 -0.44 5.40
CA LYS A 154 -18.95 -0.37 6.60
C LYS A 154 -17.96 0.79 6.52
N GLY A 155 -17.22 0.91 5.42
CA GLY A 155 -16.29 2.02 5.19
C GLY A 155 -17.01 3.37 5.25
N ARG A 156 -18.20 3.47 4.62
CA ARG A 156 -19.05 4.67 4.71
C ARG A 156 -19.44 5.02 6.15
N MET A 157 -19.81 4.02 6.96
CA MET A 157 -20.17 4.25 8.36
C MET A 157 -18.97 4.68 9.21
N GLU A 158 -17.78 4.12 8.97
CA GLU A 158 -16.55 4.53 9.66
C GLU A 158 -16.14 5.97 9.29
N ASP A 159 -16.24 6.35 8.01
CA ASP A 159 -15.99 7.71 7.54
C ASP A 159 -17.00 8.71 8.09
N LEU A 160 -18.28 8.35 8.10
CA LEU A 160 -19.34 9.15 8.74
C LEU A 160 -19.07 9.29 10.25
N GLY A 161 -18.66 8.23 10.94
CA GLY A 161 -18.30 8.27 12.35
C GLY A 161 -17.13 9.23 12.61
N ARG A 162 -16.12 9.24 11.72
CA ARG A 162 -14.97 10.17 11.78
C ARG A 162 -15.37 11.62 11.48
N SER A 163 -16.31 11.87 10.57
CA SER A 163 -16.82 13.23 10.30
C SER A 163 -17.65 13.75 11.48
N MET A 164 -18.53 12.91 12.03
CA MET A 164 -19.33 13.19 13.22
C MET A 164 -18.45 13.51 14.43
N HIS A 165 -17.41 12.71 14.70
CA HIS A 165 -16.47 12.98 15.79
C HIS A 165 -15.72 14.29 15.61
N ARG A 166 -15.42 14.74 14.38
CA ARG A 166 -14.77 16.02 14.13
C ARG A 166 -15.69 17.21 14.39
N ARG A 167 -16.98 17.12 14.03
CA ARG A 167 -17.96 18.20 14.21
C ARG A 167 -18.51 18.30 15.63
N ALA A 168 -18.70 17.17 16.30
CA ALA A 168 -19.02 17.15 17.73
C ALA A 168 -17.93 17.80 18.60
N ARG A 169 -16.69 17.93 18.09
CA ARG A 169 -15.57 18.65 18.73
C ARG A 169 -15.61 20.17 18.52
N THR A 170 -16.20 20.65 17.42
CA THR A 170 -16.25 22.09 17.08
C THR A 170 -17.35 22.83 17.84
N LEU A 171 -18.37 22.09 18.27
CA LEU A 171 -19.52 22.59 19.00
C LEU A 171 -19.46 21.92 20.37
N GLY A 172 -18.94 22.61 21.38
CA GLY A 172 -18.99 22.14 22.76
C GLY A 172 -20.43 21.82 23.13
N ALA A 173 -20.82 20.56 23.02
CA ALA A 173 -22.21 20.15 23.17
C ALA A 173 -22.52 20.02 24.67
N ASP A 174 -22.78 21.16 25.29
CA ASP A 174 -23.53 21.21 26.55
C ASP A 174 -24.96 20.72 26.28
N GLY A 175 -25.17 19.42 26.49
CA GLY A 175 -26.37 18.88 27.13
C GLY A 175 -27.76 18.97 26.46
N ASP A 176 -27.95 19.61 25.30
CA ASP A 176 -29.27 19.66 24.65
C ASP A 176 -29.50 18.51 23.64
N PRO A 177 -30.38 17.53 23.95
CA PRO A 177 -30.64 16.38 23.08
C PRO A 177 -31.19 16.76 21.70
N ASP A 178 -31.98 17.84 21.61
CA ASP A 178 -32.63 18.23 20.36
C ASP A 178 -31.66 18.89 19.38
N ALA A 179 -30.70 19.66 19.90
CA ALA A 179 -29.56 20.18 19.13
C ALA A 179 -28.69 19.03 18.59
N VAL A 180 -28.41 18.02 19.41
CA VAL A 180 -27.64 16.84 18.99
C VAL A 180 -28.38 16.06 17.88
N ILE A 181 -29.70 15.86 18.00
CA ILE A 181 -30.50 15.14 16.99
C ILE A 181 -30.58 15.89 15.67
N SER A 182 -30.73 17.22 15.71
CA SER A 182 -30.82 18.03 14.49
C SER A 182 -29.49 18.08 13.74
N ILE A 183 -28.37 18.19 14.47
CA ILE A 183 -27.01 18.08 13.89
C ILE A 183 -26.77 16.69 13.29
N LEU A 184 -27.16 15.61 13.98
CA LEU A 184 -27.05 14.25 13.46
C LEU A 184 -27.82 14.07 12.14
N LYS A 185 -29.05 14.62 12.07
CA LYS A 185 -29.86 14.57 10.85
C LYS A 185 -29.24 15.37 9.71
N GLU A 186 -28.65 16.53 10.00
CA GLU A 186 -28.01 17.38 9.02
C GLU A 186 -26.72 16.74 8.47
N GLU A 187 -25.92 16.09 9.33
CA GLU A 187 -24.71 15.36 8.91
C GLU A 187 -25.05 14.15 8.03
N ILE A 188 -26.07 13.36 8.40
CA ILE A 188 -26.54 12.24 7.57
C ILE A 188 -27.02 12.75 6.21
N ARG A 189 -27.66 13.91 6.14
CA ARG A 189 -28.11 14.51 4.86
C ARG A 189 -26.97 15.07 4.02
N ASN A 190 -25.97 15.67 4.66
CA ASN A 190 -24.85 16.34 4.00
C ASN A 190 -23.65 15.40 3.75
N TYR A 191 -23.75 14.14 4.15
CA TYR A 191 -22.71 13.15 3.91
C TYR A 191 -22.62 12.82 2.42
N ASN A 192 -21.59 13.37 1.77
CA ASN A 192 -21.18 13.01 0.42
C ASN A 192 -19.99 12.07 0.52
N PHE A 193 -20.20 10.82 0.13
CA PHE A 193 -19.13 9.85 -0.01
C PHE A 193 -18.31 10.18 -1.27
N ASP A 194 -17.07 10.61 -1.06
CA ASP A 194 -16.15 11.07 -2.10
C ASP A 194 -15.38 9.94 -2.79
N GLY A 195 -15.53 8.68 -2.34
CA GLY A 195 -15.02 7.51 -3.06
C GLY A 195 -13.52 7.53 -3.34
N SER A 196 -12.76 8.30 -2.54
CA SER A 196 -11.33 8.49 -2.73
C SER A 196 -10.57 7.17 -2.62
N SER A 197 -9.72 6.88 -3.61
CA SER A 197 -8.79 5.75 -3.54
C SER A 197 -7.87 5.89 -2.34
N GLN A 198 -7.70 4.83 -1.57
CA GLN A 198 -6.62 4.72 -0.59
C GLN A 198 -5.52 3.83 -1.16
N GLU A 199 -4.27 4.20 -0.94
CA GLU A 199 -3.15 3.32 -1.25
C GLU A 199 -2.93 2.36 -0.09
N ILE A 200 -2.95 1.07 -0.42
CA ILE A 200 -2.79 -0.01 0.53
C ILE A 200 -1.58 -0.85 0.17
N GLY A 201 -0.78 -1.12 1.19
CA GLY A 201 0.31 -2.09 1.14
C GLY A 201 0.03 -3.27 2.04
N THR A 202 0.83 -4.31 1.89
CA THR A 202 0.75 -5.54 2.69
C THR A 202 2.06 -5.80 3.40
N VAL A 203 2.02 -6.07 4.70
CA VAL A 203 3.22 -6.43 5.47
C VAL A 203 3.78 -7.76 4.97
N VAL A 204 5.03 -7.75 4.50
CA VAL A 204 5.77 -8.96 4.10
C VAL A 204 6.47 -9.58 5.29
N ARG A 205 7.15 -8.74 6.09
CA ARG A 205 7.87 -9.14 7.29
C ARG A 205 7.80 -8.04 8.33
N PHE A 206 7.91 -8.41 9.59
CA PHE A 206 8.06 -7.46 10.69
C PHE A 206 9.01 -8.04 11.76
N GLY A 207 9.67 -7.16 12.51
CA GLY A 207 10.53 -7.51 13.63
C GLY A 207 11.27 -6.30 14.16
N ASP A 208 11.53 -6.27 15.47
CA ASP A 208 12.28 -5.21 16.18
C ASP A 208 11.79 -3.79 15.86
N GLY A 209 10.47 -3.59 15.81
CA GLY A 209 9.82 -2.31 15.56
C GLY A 209 9.83 -1.88 14.10
N ILE A 210 10.28 -2.74 13.17
CA ILE A 210 10.36 -2.44 11.74
C ILE A 210 9.44 -3.38 10.97
N ALA A 211 8.58 -2.81 10.13
CA ALA A 211 7.75 -3.54 9.18
C ALA A 211 8.26 -3.29 7.76
N THR A 212 8.38 -4.33 6.96
CA THR A 212 8.58 -4.22 5.50
C THR A 212 7.25 -4.45 4.82
N VAL A 213 6.80 -3.45 4.09
CA VAL A 213 5.52 -3.41 3.40
C VAL A 213 5.79 -3.51 1.90
N HIS A 214 5.00 -4.31 1.20
CA HIS A 214 4.96 -4.36 -0.26
C HIS A 214 3.75 -3.58 -0.77
N GLY A 215 3.94 -2.88 -1.89
CA GLY A 215 2.96 -1.96 -2.47
C GLY A 215 3.13 -0.52 -1.95
N MET A 216 2.11 0.30 -2.13
CA MET A 216 2.09 1.74 -1.82
C MET A 216 3.08 2.55 -2.66
N ASP A 217 3.02 2.41 -3.99
CA ASP A 217 3.90 3.07 -4.95
C ASP A 217 4.12 4.59 -4.74
N HIS A 218 3.12 5.32 -4.20
CA HIS A 218 3.23 6.77 -4.00
C HIS A 218 3.46 7.18 -2.54
N ALA A 219 3.86 6.24 -1.67
CA ALA A 219 4.25 6.56 -0.31
C ALA A 219 5.46 7.51 -0.29
N MET A 220 5.40 8.52 0.58
CA MET A 220 6.47 9.50 0.74
C MET A 220 7.41 9.13 1.89
N TYR A 221 8.68 9.51 1.76
CA TYR A 221 9.61 9.43 2.88
C TYR A 221 9.10 10.31 4.05
N GLY A 222 9.12 9.75 5.26
CA GLY A 222 8.60 10.40 6.45
C GLY A 222 7.07 10.46 6.49
N GLU A 223 6.35 9.75 5.62
CA GLU A 223 4.88 9.66 5.68
C GLU A 223 4.42 8.80 6.86
N VAL A 224 3.31 9.21 7.49
CA VAL A 224 2.64 8.38 8.49
C VAL A 224 1.74 7.36 7.80
N VAL A 225 1.84 6.11 8.21
CA VAL A 225 0.99 5.02 7.71
C VAL A 225 0.21 4.40 8.86
N VAL A 226 -0.95 3.81 8.55
CA VAL A 226 -1.81 3.17 9.55
C VAL A 226 -1.96 1.70 9.22
N PHE A 227 -1.63 0.83 10.16
CA PHE A 227 -1.83 -0.60 10.05
C PHE A 227 -3.28 -0.95 10.41
N ASP A 228 -3.82 -2.06 9.90
CA ASP A 228 -5.18 -2.53 10.23
C ASP A 228 -5.42 -2.69 11.74
N THR A 229 -4.36 -2.91 12.52
CA THR A 229 -4.40 -2.99 13.98
C THR A 229 -4.66 -1.64 14.65
N GLY A 230 -4.69 -0.54 13.89
CA GLY A 230 -4.75 0.84 14.36
C GLY A 230 -3.39 1.42 14.77
N VAL A 231 -2.32 0.62 14.74
CA VAL A 231 -0.96 1.08 15.03
C VAL A 231 -0.51 2.02 13.92
N LYS A 232 0.10 3.14 14.30
CA LYS A 232 0.72 4.07 13.35
C LYS A 232 2.17 3.67 13.10
N GLY A 233 2.65 3.89 11.90
CA GLY A 233 4.06 3.79 11.54
C GLY A 233 4.54 5.00 10.74
N MET A 234 5.83 5.05 10.49
CA MET A 234 6.46 6.08 9.66
C MET A 234 7.35 5.44 8.61
N VAL A 235 7.19 5.86 7.36
CA VAL A 235 8.03 5.43 6.23
C VAL A 235 9.44 5.98 6.41
N GLN A 236 10.44 5.09 6.40
CA GLN A 236 11.86 5.43 6.58
C GLN A 236 12.79 4.87 5.51
N ASP A 237 12.35 3.89 4.73
CA ASP A 237 13.12 3.33 3.63
C ASP A 237 12.18 3.07 2.45
N ILE A 238 12.54 3.50 1.25
CA ILE A 238 11.74 3.28 0.04
C ILE A 238 12.63 2.59 -0.99
N ARG A 239 12.25 1.36 -1.35
CA ARG A 239 12.92 0.53 -2.35
C ARG A 239 11.96 0.23 -3.48
N HIS A 240 12.51 -0.22 -4.60
CA HIS A 240 11.74 -0.52 -5.82
C HIS A 240 10.57 -1.49 -5.60
N GLU A 241 10.70 -2.45 -4.68
CA GLU A 241 9.66 -3.49 -4.44
C GLU A 241 9.18 -3.52 -2.98
N SER A 242 9.65 -2.59 -2.13
CA SER A 242 9.27 -2.61 -0.71
C SER A 242 9.55 -1.29 0.00
N ILE A 243 8.80 -1.05 1.06
CA ILE A 243 8.91 0.10 1.93
C ILE A 243 9.23 -0.38 3.34
N GLY A 244 10.23 0.22 3.97
CA GLY A 244 10.53 0.04 5.38
C GLY A 244 9.80 1.09 6.22
N CYS A 245 8.97 0.63 7.14
CA CYS A 245 8.23 1.46 8.08
C CYS A 245 8.68 1.16 9.52
N ILE A 246 8.93 2.21 10.31
CA ILE A 246 9.12 2.09 11.75
C ILE A 246 7.76 2.16 12.43
N LEU A 247 7.49 1.26 13.38
CA LEU A 247 6.25 1.23 14.16
C LEU A 247 6.32 2.24 15.30
N LEU A 248 5.27 3.06 15.44
CA LEU A 248 5.12 4.08 16.48
C LEU A 248 4.16 3.59 17.57
N GLY A 249 4.31 2.34 17.99
CA GLY A 249 3.42 1.69 18.94
C GLY A 249 3.73 0.22 19.17
N SER A 250 2.76 -0.52 19.68
CA SER A 250 2.92 -1.95 19.96
C SER A 250 2.86 -2.78 18.68
N GLU A 251 3.73 -3.78 18.56
CA GLU A 251 3.71 -4.75 17.46
C GLU A 251 2.58 -5.79 17.58
N LYS A 252 1.88 -5.81 18.72
CA LYS A 252 0.86 -6.83 19.01
C LYS A 252 -0.22 -6.81 17.94
N GLY A 253 -0.42 -7.97 17.30
CA GLY A 253 -1.44 -8.17 16.28
C GLY A 253 -0.97 -7.92 14.84
N ILE A 254 0.22 -7.34 14.64
CA ILE A 254 0.81 -7.21 13.30
C ILE A 254 1.35 -8.58 12.88
N LYS A 255 1.02 -8.99 11.65
CA LYS A 255 1.46 -10.25 11.05
C LYS A 255 1.82 -10.02 9.59
N ALA A 256 2.53 -10.97 8.98
CA ALA A 256 2.62 -11.01 7.53
C ALA A 256 1.20 -11.10 6.93
N GLY A 257 0.90 -10.28 5.94
CA GLY A 257 -0.43 -10.13 5.37
C GLY A 257 -1.28 -9.00 5.97
N THR A 258 -0.87 -8.36 7.07
CA THR A 258 -1.57 -7.19 7.62
C THR A 258 -1.57 -6.05 6.59
N LYS A 259 -2.73 -5.42 6.34
CA LYS A 259 -2.79 -4.27 5.43
C LYS A 259 -2.30 -3.00 6.13
N VAL A 260 -1.75 -2.12 5.32
CA VAL A 260 -1.18 -0.83 5.73
C VAL A 260 -1.70 0.23 4.79
N THR A 261 -2.20 1.33 5.32
CA THR A 261 -2.82 2.41 4.53
C THR A 261 -1.98 3.68 4.64
N CYS A 262 -1.73 4.32 3.49
CA CYS A 262 -1.13 5.65 3.41
C CYS A 262 -2.05 6.72 3.99
N THR A 263 -1.49 7.70 4.72
CA THR A 263 -2.27 8.87 5.17
C THR A 263 -2.16 10.06 4.21
N GLY A 264 -1.22 10.02 3.27
CA GLY A 264 -0.88 11.11 2.35
C GLY A 264 -0.21 12.30 3.04
N ARG A 265 0.20 12.16 4.31
CA ARG A 265 0.75 13.25 5.11
C ARG A 265 2.08 12.86 5.76
N LYS A 266 3.07 13.74 5.62
CA LYS A 266 4.33 13.64 6.36
C LYS A 266 4.09 13.67 7.87
N ALA A 267 5.01 13.06 8.60
CA ALA A 267 5.06 13.03 10.04
C ALA A 267 4.99 14.45 10.60
N GLY A 268 3.97 14.67 11.40
CA GLY A 268 3.62 15.94 11.96
C GLY A 268 2.85 15.75 13.25
N VAL A 269 2.74 16.82 14.00
CA VAL A 269 1.97 16.85 15.24
C VAL A 269 0.87 17.90 15.13
N PRO A 270 -0.33 17.60 15.64
CA PRO A 270 -1.33 18.62 15.89
C PRO A 270 -0.81 19.65 16.91
N VAL A 271 -1.12 20.92 16.71
CA VAL A 271 -0.71 22.02 17.60
C VAL A 271 -1.88 22.96 17.87
N SER A 272 -1.94 23.47 19.10
CA SER A 272 -2.88 24.48 19.59
C SER A 272 -2.40 24.98 20.96
N ASP A 273 -2.93 26.12 21.40
CA ASP A 273 -2.75 26.60 22.78
C ASP A 273 -3.47 25.70 23.80
N GLU A 274 -4.46 24.89 23.37
CA GLU A 274 -5.14 23.91 24.23
C GLU A 274 -4.22 22.79 24.76
N TYR A 275 -3.01 22.65 24.22
CA TYR A 275 -2.00 21.71 24.71
C TYR A 275 -1.36 22.14 26.04
N LEU A 276 -1.47 23.43 26.42
CA LEU A 276 -0.86 23.95 27.64
C LEU A 276 -1.41 23.24 28.89
N GLY A 277 -0.52 22.63 29.67
CA GLY A 277 -0.88 21.91 30.89
C GLY A 277 -1.45 20.50 30.69
N ARG A 278 -1.42 19.97 29.45
CA ARG A 278 -1.81 18.61 29.11
C ARG A 278 -0.59 17.67 29.10
N VAL A 279 -0.83 16.37 29.24
CA VAL A 279 0.19 15.33 29.01
C VAL A 279 -0.14 14.57 27.74
N ILE A 280 0.81 14.54 26.81
CA ILE A 280 0.64 13.97 25.47
C ILE A 280 1.74 12.96 25.15
N ASN A 281 1.45 12.05 24.22
CA ASN A 281 2.47 11.18 23.62
C ASN A 281 3.21 11.89 22.47
N ALA A 282 4.20 11.22 21.87
CA ALA A 282 5.00 11.74 20.77
C ALA A 282 4.20 12.00 19.46
N LEU A 283 2.98 11.47 19.36
CA LEU A 283 2.08 11.67 18.23
C LEU A 283 1.10 12.84 18.46
N GLY A 284 1.19 13.51 19.60
CA GLY A 284 0.29 14.61 19.98
C GLY A 284 -1.05 14.16 20.55
N GLU A 285 -1.20 12.90 20.93
CA GLU A 285 -2.42 12.35 21.52
C GLU A 285 -2.38 12.48 23.06
N PRO A 286 -3.47 12.91 23.71
CA PRO A 286 -3.52 13.06 25.15
C PRO A 286 -3.50 11.72 25.88
N ILE A 287 -2.67 11.62 26.92
CA ILE A 287 -2.53 10.44 27.79
C ILE A 287 -2.87 10.75 29.25
N ASP A 288 -3.34 11.96 29.54
CA ASP A 288 -3.74 12.42 30.88
C ASP A 288 -5.19 12.07 31.27
N GLY A 289 -5.95 11.44 30.37
CA GLY A 289 -7.36 11.07 30.62
C GLY A 289 -8.34 12.25 30.64
N ARG A 290 -7.89 13.48 30.33
CA ARG A 290 -8.74 14.70 30.36
C ARG A 290 -9.52 14.94 29.06
N GLY A 291 -9.77 13.88 28.30
CA GLY A 291 -10.41 13.96 27.00
C GLY A 291 -9.47 14.41 25.87
N VAL A 292 -10.05 14.65 24.69
CA VAL A 292 -9.30 15.01 23.47
C VAL A 292 -8.83 16.47 23.55
N ILE A 293 -7.78 16.82 22.79
CA ILE A 293 -7.32 18.21 22.62
C ILE A 293 -7.78 18.69 21.24
N ASN A 294 -8.39 19.87 21.14
CA ASN A 294 -8.72 20.44 19.84
C ASN A 294 -7.47 21.11 19.27
N ALA A 295 -7.04 20.63 18.11
CA ALA A 295 -5.88 21.17 17.43
C ALA A 295 -6.32 22.05 16.26
N ASP A 296 -5.79 23.27 16.22
CA ASP A 296 -6.13 24.25 15.17
C ASP A 296 -5.29 24.05 13.91
N LYS A 297 -4.08 23.52 14.09
CA LYS A 297 -3.10 23.36 13.02
C LYS A 297 -2.40 22.02 13.13
N TYR A 298 -1.82 21.58 12.02
CA TYR A 298 -0.96 20.42 11.95
C TYR A 298 0.39 20.86 11.39
N LEU A 299 1.46 20.65 12.14
CA LEU A 299 2.79 21.07 11.73
C LEU A 299 3.70 19.86 11.52
N PRO A 300 4.47 19.82 10.42
CA PRO A 300 5.46 18.77 10.21
C PRO A 300 6.54 18.84 11.30
N ILE A 301 6.99 17.66 11.74
CA ILE A 301 8.08 17.51 12.70
C ILE A 301 9.39 17.92 12.03
N GLU A 302 9.61 17.47 10.80
CA GLU A 302 10.75 17.86 9.96
C GLU A 302 10.41 19.11 9.16
N ARG A 303 10.72 20.28 9.74
CA ARG A 303 10.64 21.57 9.04
C ARG A 303 11.99 22.27 9.06
N GLU A 304 12.24 23.08 8.05
CA GLU A 304 13.47 23.87 8.00
C GLU A 304 13.55 24.84 9.19
N ALA A 305 14.76 25.00 9.72
CA ALA A 305 15.03 25.96 10.77
C ALA A 305 15.05 27.39 10.20
N PRO A 306 14.70 28.42 11.00
CA PRO A 306 14.80 29.81 10.57
C PRO A 306 16.19 30.17 10.05
N GLY A 307 16.27 30.89 8.93
CA GLY A 307 17.51 31.32 8.31
C GLY A 307 18.23 32.40 9.14
N ILE A 308 19.43 32.83 8.70
CA ILE A 308 20.19 33.88 9.42
C ILE A 308 19.41 35.21 9.42
N ALA A 309 18.78 35.57 8.31
CA ALA A 309 18.02 36.82 8.18
C ALA A 309 16.74 36.86 9.05
N ASP A 310 16.15 35.70 9.35
CA ASP A 310 14.94 35.59 10.18
C ASP A 310 15.26 35.65 11.69
N ARG A 311 16.54 35.60 12.05
CA ARG A 311 16.99 35.59 13.44
C ARG A 311 17.24 37.00 13.94
N LYS A 312 17.02 37.18 15.24
CA LYS A 312 17.38 38.39 15.98
C LYS A 312 18.42 38.03 17.04
N SER A 313 19.36 38.93 17.30
CA SER A 313 20.31 38.79 18.40
C SER A 313 19.55 38.58 19.72
N VAL A 314 20.00 37.60 20.51
CA VAL A 314 19.41 37.29 21.81
C VAL A 314 19.74 38.42 22.78
N SER A 315 18.73 39.15 23.21
CA SER A 315 18.88 40.32 24.09
C SER A 315 17.92 40.31 25.29
N VAL A 316 17.09 39.28 25.43
CA VAL A 316 16.11 39.16 26.52
C VAL A 316 16.51 38.00 27.43
N PRO A 317 16.67 38.21 28.74
CA PRO A 317 17.03 37.14 29.66
C PRO A 317 15.89 36.11 29.81
N LEU A 318 16.27 34.85 30.03
CA LEU A 318 15.43 33.76 30.48
C LEU A 318 15.81 33.45 31.92
N GLU A 319 15.02 33.95 32.87
CA GLU A 319 15.32 33.82 34.30
C GLU A 319 15.13 32.37 34.76
N THR A 320 16.18 31.80 35.34
CA THR A 320 16.13 30.45 35.92
C THR A 320 15.72 30.45 37.39
N GLY A 321 15.98 31.57 38.09
CA GLY A 321 15.79 31.69 39.53
C GLY A 321 16.95 31.11 40.35
N ILE A 322 18.02 30.67 39.68
CA ILE A 322 19.21 30.09 40.31
C ILE A 322 20.34 31.13 40.24
N LEU A 323 20.69 31.70 41.40
CA LEU A 323 21.65 32.81 41.49
C LEU A 323 22.98 32.53 40.77
N SER A 324 23.54 31.33 40.94
CA SER A 324 24.80 30.96 40.31
C SER A 324 24.72 30.89 38.79
N ILE A 325 23.57 30.51 38.23
CA ILE A 325 23.35 30.47 36.78
C ILE A 325 23.10 31.89 36.29
N ASP A 326 22.12 32.59 36.87
CA ASP A 326 21.70 33.91 36.39
C ASP A 326 22.81 34.98 36.52
N SER A 327 23.76 34.81 37.45
CA SER A 327 24.89 35.74 37.62
C SER A 327 26.15 35.39 36.82
N MET A 328 26.52 34.11 36.76
CA MET A 328 27.78 33.69 36.12
C MET A 328 27.58 33.19 34.69
N PHE A 329 26.44 32.57 34.40
CA PHE A 329 26.10 31.92 33.13
C PHE A 329 24.66 32.27 32.69
N PRO A 330 24.36 33.56 32.42
CA PRO A 330 23.00 33.99 32.10
C PRO A 330 22.51 33.35 30.79
N ILE A 331 21.27 32.86 30.80
CA ILE A 331 20.63 32.22 29.64
C ILE A 331 19.68 33.24 28.99
N GLY A 332 19.79 33.41 27.67
CA GLY A 332 18.88 34.27 26.90
C GLY A 332 17.73 33.52 26.23
N ARG A 333 16.59 34.20 25.99
CA ARG A 333 15.46 33.63 25.24
C ARG A 333 15.85 33.33 23.80
N GLY A 334 15.80 32.06 23.41
CA GLY A 334 16.24 31.59 22.08
C GLY A 334 17.69 31.08 22.05
N GLN A 335 18.39 31.07 23.18
CA GLN A 335 19.69 30.41 23.33
C GLN A 335 19.52 28.89 23.51
N ARG A 336 20.56 28.14 23.12
CA ARG A 336 20.68 26.70 23.40
C ARG A 336 21.84 26.55 24.38
N GLU A 337 21.55 26.04 25.56
CA GLU A 337 22.52 25.81 26.64
C GLU A 337 22.47 24.32 26.99
N LEU A 338 23.63 23.68 27.13
CA LEU A 338 23.76 22.26 27.49
C LEU A 338 24.21 22.10 28.93
#